data_AF-A0A067CZZ5-F1
#
_entry.id   AF-A0A067CZZ5-F1
#
_cell.length_a   1.000
_cell.length_b   1.000
_cell.length_c   1.000
_cell.angle_alpha   90.00
_cell.angle_beta   90.00
_cell.angle_gamma   90.00
#
_symmetry.space_group_name_H-M   'P 1'
#
loop_
_entity.id
_entity.type
_entity.pdbx_description
1 polymer ?
#
loop_
_entity_poly.entity_id
_entity_poly.type
_entity_poly.pdbx_seq_one_letter_code
_entity_poly.pdbx_strand_id
1 'polypeptide(L)'
;MAAGSLLAGAILGVAFQEITVAIKESKSRCSNFRDALNSLENTISLISPLIKEMDRLNQELGDSNKREVIIRLFLQQLKKGEALVSKCSSIRRWNLCKKRKYEKRLRNMDSSLRELSGVLQVGQALDTQRLQRILQDMYH
;
A
#
# COMPACT_ATOMS: atom_id res chain seq x y z
N MET A 1 -12.09 4.16 -22.76
CA MET A 1 -11.66 5.03 -21.63
C MET A 1 -10.32 4.56 -21.03
N ALA A 2 -9.31 4.25 -21.86
CA ALA A 2 -8.05 3.65 -21.38
C ALA A 2 -7.06 4.64 -20.73
N ALA A 3 -7.20 5.94 -20.99
CA ALA A 3 -6.27 6.96 -20.49
C ALA A 3 -6.33 7.16 -18.96
N GLY A 4 -7.51 7.00 -18.34
CA GLY A 4 -7.67 7.18 -16.89
C GLY A 4 -7.00 6.09 -16.07
N SER A 5 -7.09 4.84 -16.51
CA SER A 5 -6.54 3.67 -15.82
C SER A 5 -5.01 3.65 -15.85
N LEU A 6 -4.39 3.93 -17.00
CA LEU A 6 -2.92 3.99 -17.12
C LEU A 6 -2.31 5.05 -16.19
N LEU A 7 -2.96 6.21 -16.08
CA LEU A 7 -2.53 7.28 -15.18
C LEU A 7 -2.62 6.84 -13.71
N ALA A 8 -3.67 6.12 -13.32
CA ALA A 8 -3.84 5.66 -11.94
C ALA A 8 -2.74 4.66 -11.51
N GLY A 9 -2.36 3.73 -12.39
CA GLY A 9 -1.26 2.79 -12.15
C GLY A 9 0.10 3.48 -11.99
N ALA A 10 0.43 4.39 -12.91
CA ALA A 10 1.67 5.17 -12.84
C ALA A 10 1.76 6.03 -11.56
N ILE A 11 0.67 6.72 -11.21
CA ILE A 11 0.60 7.54 -9.99
C ILE A 11 0.78 6.68 -8.73
N LEU A 12 0.22 5.47 -8.71
CA LEU A 12 0.39 4.52 -7.60
C LEU A 12 1.86 4.09 -7.46
N GLY A 13 2.53 3.79 -8.57
CA GLY A 13 3.96 3.47 -8.59
C GLY A 13 4.84 4.61 -8.03
N VAL A 14 4.53 5.86 -8.41
CA VAL A 14 5.21 7.05 -7.86
C VAL A 14 5.02 7.15 -6.34
N ALA A 15 3.79 7.06 -5.85
CA ALA A 15 3.50 7.15 -4.42
C ALA A 15 4.18 6.03 -3.61
N PHE A 16 4.30 4.84 -4.20
CA PHE A 16 5.02 3.72 -3.59
C PHE A 16 6.52 4.00 -3.46
N GLN A 17 7.13 4.61 -4.48
CA GLN A 17 8.53 5.01 -4.44
C GLN A 17 8.76 6.12 -3.42
N GLU A 18 7.90 7.15 -3.38
CA GLU A 18 7.98 8.28 -2.46
C GLU A 18 7.96 7.83 -1.00
N ILE A 19 7.00 6.97 -0.61
CA ILE A 19 6.95 6.48 0.77
C ILE A 19 8.16 5.62 1.13
N THR A 20 8.68 4.83 0.18
CA THR A 20 9.88 4.00 0.39
C THR A 20 11.10 4.87 0.67
N VAL A 21 11.28 5.95 -0.11
CA VAL A 21 12.35 6.94 0.12
C VAL A 21 12.17 7.64 1.47
N ALA A 22 10.97 8.13 1.76
CA ALA A 22 10.67 8.82 3.02
C ALA A 22 10.96 7.95 4.25
N ILE A 23 10.64 6.65 4.20
CA ILE A 23 10.95 5.71 5.29
C ILE A 23 12.46 5.58 5.50
N LYS A 24 13.23 5.38 4.43
CA LYS A 24 14.70 5.26 4.50
C LYS A 24 15.34 6.52 5.07
N GLU A 25 14.94 7.69 4.59
CA GLU A 25 15.44 8.97 5.11
C GLU A 25 15.07 9.16 6.59
N SER A 26 13.82 8.85 6.96
CA SER A 26 13.35 9.01 8.33
C SER A 26 14.05 8.07 9.30
N LYS A 27 14.36 6.82 8.89
CA LYS A 27 15.13 5.87 9.70
C LYS A 27 16.55 6.37 10.01
N SER A 28 17.17 7.07 9.06
CA SER A 28 18.51 7.67 9.27
C SER A 28 18.48 8.85 10.25
N ARG A 29 17.38 9.62 10.27
CA ARG A 29 17.26 10.85 11.06
C ARG A 29 16.56 10.66 12.41
N CYS A 30 15.81 9.58 12.61
CA CYS A 30 14.93 9.41 13.76
C CYS A 30 14.97 8.00 14.35
N SER A 31 15.95 7.75 15.23
CA SER A 31 16.04 6.52 16.00
C SER A 31 14.80 6.21 16.84
N ASN A 32 14.07 7.24 17.28
CA ASN A 32 12.89 7.08 18.16
C ASN A 32 11.70 6.38 17.47
N PHE A 33 11.66 6.34 16.15
CA PHE A 33 10.58 5.70 15.39
C PHE A 33 11.07 4.47 14.64
N ARG A 34 12.30 4.00 14.90
CA ARG A 34 12.97 2.99 14.09
C ARG A 34 12.16 1.71 13.96
N ASP A 35 11.59 1.20 15.06
CA ASP A 35 10.83 -0.06 15.03
C ASP A 35 9.54 0.07 14.23
N ALA A 36 8.79 1.17 14.42
CA ALA A 36 7.57 1.43 13.66
C ALA A 36 7.87 1.64 12.17
N LEU A 37 8.96 2.34 11.84
CA LEU A 37 9.40 2.54 10.46
C LEU A 37 9.91 1.25 9.81
N ASN A 38 10.58 0.37 10.57
CA ASN A 38 10.99 -0.95 10.09
C ASN A 38 9.78 -1.84 9.77
N SER A 39 8.77 -1.85 10.66
CA SER A 39 7.53 -2.61 10.42
C SER A 39 6.86 -2.13 9.14
N LEU A 40 6.76 -0.81 8.97
CA LEU A 40 6.17 -0.21 7.78
C LEU A 40 6.97 -0.51 6.51
N GLU A 41 8.31 -0.44 6.56
CA GLU A 41 9.18 -0.81 5.43
C GLU A 41 8.97 -2.27 5.00
N ASN A 42 8.88 -3.18 5.97
CA ASN A 42 8.62 -4.59 5.71
C ASN A 42 7.26 -4.77 5.02
N THR A 43 6.21 -4.11 5.51
CA THR A 43 4.88 -4.14 4.89
C THR A 43 4.89 -3.59 3.48
N ILE A 44 5.52 -2.44 3.25
CA ILE A 44 5.66 -1.85 1.91
C ILE A 44 6.38 -2.81 0.97
N SER A 45 7.46 -3.45 1.44
CA SER A 45 8.21 -4.45 0.65
C SER A 45 7.35 -5.66 0.28
N LEU A 46 6.53 -6.16 1.20
CA LEU A 46 5.60 -7.27 0.96
C LEU A 46 4.48 -6.91 -0.02
N ILE A 47 4.06 -5.65 -0.05
CA ILE A 47 2.99 -5.15 -0.93
C ILE A 47 3.53 -4.81 -2.33
N SER A 48 4.83 -4.56 -2.48
CA SER A 48 5.48 -4.27 -3.77
C SER A 48 5.06 -5.19 -4.93
N PRO A 49 5.07 -6.53 -4.80
CA PRO A 49 4.61 -7.42 -5.87
C PRO A 49 3.13 -7.19 -6.24
N LEU A 50 2.26 -6.92 -5.26
CA LEU A 50 0.83 -6.65 -5.51
C LEU A 50 0.63 -5.37 -6.32
N ILE A 51 1.42 -4.32 -6.07
CA ILE A 51 1.34 -3.06 -6.84
C ILE A 51 1.74 -3.30 -8.29
N LYS A 52 2.79 -4.10 -8.53
CA LYS A 52 3.21 -4.47 -9.90
C LYS A 52 2.14 -5.28 -10.62
N GLU A 53 1.49 -6.20 -9.90
CA GLU A 53 0.42 -7.01 -10.45
C GLU A 53 -0.82 -6.17 -10.77
N MET A 54 -1.18 -5.21 -9.90
CA MET A 54 -2.24 -4.25 -10.17
C MET A 54 -1.98 -3.43 -11.43
N ASP A 55 -0.75 -2.93 -11.61
CA ASP A 55 -0.39 -2.13 -12.78
C ASP A 55 -0.48 -2.95 -14.08
N ARG A 56 0.05 -4.18 -14.08
CA ARG A 56 -0.05 -5.12 -15.21
C ARG A 56 -1.50 -5.43 -15.57
N LEU A 57 -2.27 -5.91 -14.61
CA LEU A 57 -3.66 -6.32 -14.86
C LEU A 57 -4.52 -5.13 -15.32
N ASN A 58 -4.21 -3.91 -14.86
CA ASN A 58 -4.90 -2.69 -15.25
C ASN A 58 -4.62 -2.27 -16.70
N GLN A 59 -3.45 -2.60 -17.25
CA GLN A 59 -3.12 -2.42 -18.67
C GLN A 59 -3.82 -3.46 -19.56
N GLU A 60 -3.99 -4.68 -19.07
CA GLU A 60 -4.53 -5.80 -19.86
C GLU A 60 -6.06 -5.85 -19.95
N LEU A 61 -6.77 -5.47 -18.89
CA LEU A 61 -8.21 -5.76 -18.74
C LEU A 61 -9.14 -4.54 -18.87
N GLY A 62 -8.60 -3.36 -19.17
CA GLY A 62 -9.32 -2.21 -19.73
C GLY A 62 -10.34 -1.47 -18.85
N ASP A 63 -11.11 -2.13 -17.98
CA ASP A 63 -12.10 -1.47 -17.12
C ASP A 63 -12.64 -2.40 -16.03
N SER A 64 -12.27 -2.19 -14.78
CA SER A 64 -12.98 -2.77 -13.64
C SER A 64 -13.08 -1.74 -12.52
N ASN A 65 -14.29 -1.21 -12.31
CA ASN A 65 -14.63 -0.27 -11.24
C ASN A 65 -14.07 -0.70 -9.86
N LYS A 66 -14.00 -2.00 -9.58
CA LYS A 66 -13.45 -2.53 -8.33
C LYS A 66 -11.94 -2.28 -8.20
N ARG A 67 -11.20 -2.40 -9.31
CA ARG A 67 -9.74 -2.24 -9.31
C ARG A 67 -9.33 -0.78 -9.17
N GLU A 68 -10.06 0.13 -9.82
CA GLU A 68 -9.82 1.57 -9.64
C GLU A 68 -10.03 2.00 -8.19
N VAL A 69 -11.09 1.50 -7.53
CA VAL A 69 -11.34 1.77 -6.10
C VAL A 69 -10.17 1.30 -5.25
N ILE A 70 -9.64 0.10 -5.49
CA ILE A 70 -8.50 -0.44 -4.75
C ILE A 70 -7.24 0.39 -4.99
N ILE A 71 -6.94 0.76 -6.24
CA ILE A 71 -5.80 1.62 -6.59
C ILE A 71 -5.91 2.96 -5.85
N ARG A 72 -7.09 3.57 -5.84
CA ARG A 72 -7.34 4.83 -5.11
C ARG A 72 -7.15 4.68 -3.60
N LEU A 73 -7.60 3.57 -3.01
CA LEU A 73 -7.40 3.29 -1.58
C LEU A 73 -5.91 3.15 -1.26
N PHE A 74 -5.15 2.36 -2.03
CA PHE A 74 -3.71 2.24 -1.85
C PHE A 74 -3.02 3.59 -2.01
N LEU A 75 -3.33 4.34 -3.07
CA LEU A 75 -2.76 5.65 -3.32
C LEU A 75 -2.99 6.62 -2.16
N GLN A 76 -4.21 6.66 -1.61
CA GLN A 76 -4.54 7.48 -0.45
C GLN A 76 -3.75 7.07 0.79
N GLN A 77 -3.61 5.77 1.04
CA GLN A 77 -2.83 5.27 2.17
C GLN A 77 -1.36 5.64 2.00
N LEU A 78 -0.75 5.37 0.85
CA LEU A 78 0.66 5.67 0.59
C LEU A 78 0.98 7.17 0.74
N LYS A 79 0.14 8.06 0.20
CA LYS A 79 0.30 9.52 0.37
C LYS A 79 0.17 9.97 1.83
N LYS A 80 -0.78 9.41 2.59
CA LYS A 80 -0.92 9.69 4.02
C LYS A 80 0.28 9.18 4.81
N GLY A 81 0.79 8.01 4.44
CA GLY A 81 1.97 7.38 5.04
C GLY A 81 3.23 8.19 4.82
N GLU A 82 3.48 8.63 3.58
CA GLU A 82 4.61 9.51 3.24
C GLU A 82 4.58 10.77 4.12
N ALA A 83 3.48 11.51 4.14
CA ALA A 83 3.37 12.74 4.92
C ALA A 83 3.59 12.49 6.43
N LEU A 84 3.10 11.35 6.94
CA LEU A 84 3.28 10.96 8.33
C LEU A 84 4.75 10.64 8.65
N VAL A 85 5.41 9.87 7.79
CA VAL A 85 6.82 9.47 7.90
C VAL A 85 7.72 10.69 7.82
N SER A 86 7.53 11.55 6.83
CA SER A 86 8.25 12.81 6.66
C SER A 86 8.09 13.73 7.89
N LYS A 87 6.94 13.69 8.57
CA LYS A 87 6.73 14.48 9.79
C LYS A 87 7.48 13.91 11.00
N CYS A 88 7.75 12.60 11.05
CA CYS A 88 8.49 11.98 12.15
C CYS A 88 9.90 12.55 12.30
N SER A 89 10.59 12.87 11.19
CA SER A 89 11.93 13.47 11.24
C SER A 89 11.97 14.86 11.89
N SER A 90 10.84 15.57 11.93
CA SER A 90 10.75 16.93 12.46
C SER A 90 10.34 16.97 13.93
N ILE A 91 10.11 15.82 14.58
CA ILE A 91 9.69 15.76 15.98
C ILE A 91 10.92 15.85 16.89
N ARG A 92 10.99 16.92 17.70
CA ARG A 92 12.05 17.12 18.70
C ARG A 92 12.17 15.94 19.67
N ARG A 93 13.40 15.57 20.03
CA ARG A 93 13.70 14.41 20.90
C ARG A 93 13.00 14.46 22.26
N TRP A 94 12.79 15.62 22.84
CA TRP A 94 12.15 15.77 24.15
C TRP A 94 10.61 15.72 24.09
N ASN A 95 9.99 15.74 22.90
CA ASN A 95 8.53 15.78 22.79
C ASN A 95 7.91 14.37 22.85
N LEU A 96 7.90 13.77 24.04
CA LEU A 96 7.42 12.40 24.27
C LEU A 96 5.94 12.21 23.90
N CYS A 97 5.08 13.19 24.21
CA CYS A 97 3.65 13.12 23.88
C CYS A 97 3.42 13.07 22.36
N LYS A 98 4.10 13.93 21.58
CA LYS A 98 4.02 13.86 20.11
C LYS A 98 4.61 12.56 19.58
N LYS A 99 5.71 12.06 20.16
CA LYS A 99 6.29 10.77 19.75
C LYS A 99 5.29 9.64 19.88
N ARG A 100 4.71 9.44 21.06
CA ARG A 100 3.72 8.37 21.29
C ARG A 100 2.52 8.47 20.34
N LYS A 101 2.05 9.71 20.07
CA LYS A 101 0.97 9.96 19.11
C LYS A 101 1.35 9.56 17.69
N TYR A 102 2.55 9.91 17.22
CA TYR A 102 3.01 9.61 15.87
C TYR A 102 3.38 8.14 15.69
N GLU A 103 3.95 7.51 16.70
CA GLU A 103 4.20 6.07 16.69
C GLU A 103 2.89 5.28 16.55
N LYS A 104 1.86 5.64 17.33
CA LYS A 104 0.53 5.04 17.18
C LYS A 104 -0.02 5.23 15.76
N ARG A 105 0.16 6.42 15.17
CA ARG A 105 -0.27 6.69 13.79
C ARG A 105 0.48 5.82 12.77
N LEU A 106 1.79 5.61 12.95
CA LEU A 106 2.58 4.73 12.07
C LEU A 106 2.11 3.28 12.17
N ARG A 107 1.83 2.79 13.39
CA ARG A 107 1.29 1.44 13.60
C ARG A 107 -0.10 1.27 12.98
N ASN A 108 -0.97 2.27 13.11
CA ASN A 108 -2.29 2.24 12.47
C ASN A 108 -2.18 2.21 10.94
N MET A 109 -1.27 3.01 10.38
CA MET A 109 -0.97 3.03 8.95
C MET A 109 -0.47 1.67 8.46
N ASP A 110 0.45 1.05 9.21
CA ASP A 110 0.94 -0.31 8.94
C ASP A 110 -0.20 -1.35 8.95
N SER A 111 -1.08 -1.29 9.96
CA SER A 111 -2.27 -2.15 10.04
C SER A 111 -3.20 -1.97 8.85
N SER A 112 -3.54 -0.73 8.49
CA SER A 112 -4.44 -0.44 7.36
C SER A 112 -3.88 -0.93 6.02
N LEU A 113 -2.57 -0.84 5.81
CA LEU A 113 -1.94 -1.40 4.61
C LEU A 113 -2.00 -2.93 4.59
N ARG A 114 -1.74 -3.59 5.72
CA ARG A 114 -1.83 -5.05 5.86
C ARG A 114 -3.26 -5.55 5.62
N GLU A 115 -4.25 -4.88 6.20
CA GLU A 115 -5.67 -5.19 6.03
C GLU A 115 -6.09 -5.04 4.56
N LEU A 116 -5.75 -3.92 3.91
CA LEU A 116 -6.07 -3.68 2.51
C LEU A 116 -5.41 -4.73 1.59
N SER A 117 -4.16 -5.09 1.87
CA SER A 117 -3.45 -6.16 1.18
C SER A 117 -4.13 -7.52 1.37
N GLY A 118 -4.57 -7.85 2.59
CA GLY A 118 -5.24 -9.10 2.90
C GLY A 118 -6.60 -9.22 2.18
N VAL A 119 -7.39 -8.15 2.18
CA VAL A 119 -8.68 -8.11 1.46
C VAL A 119 -8.50 -8.37 -0.03
N LEU A 120 -7.47 -7.76 -0.64
CA LEU A 120 -7.16 -7.97 -2.05
C LEU A 120 -6.80 -9.43 -2.35
N GLN A 121 -5.89 -10.02 -1.56
CA GLN A 121 -5.44 -11.40 -1.75
C GLN A 121 -6.60 -12.40 -1.63
N VAL A 122 -7.46 -12.22 -0.63
CA VAL A 122 -8.66 -13.05 -0.46
C VAL A 122 -9.61 -12.90 -1.65
N GLY A 123 -9.81 -11.67 -2.14
CA GLY A 123 -10.60 -11.42 -3.34
C GLY A 123 -10.08 -12.18 -4.57
N GLN A 124 -8.77 -12.09 -4.85
CA GLN A 124 -8.13 -12.80 -5.95
C GLN A 124 -8.26 -14.33 -5.82
N ALA A 125 -8.07 -14.87 -4.61
CA ALA A 125 -8.21 -16.30 -4.35
C ALA A 125 -9.65 -16.79 -4.63
N LEU A 126 -10.66 -16.05 -4.18
CA LEU A 126 -12.07 -16.39 -4.41
C LEU A 126 -12.44 -16.33 -5.89
N ASP A 127 -11.97 -15.32 -6.62
CA ASP A 127 -12.24 -15.21 -8.06
C ASP A 127 -11.57 -16.37 -8.83
N THR A 128 -10.36 -16.77 -8.42
CA THR A 128 -9.67 -17.95 -9.00
C THR A 128 -10.45 -19.25 -8.74
N GLN A 129 -10.92 -19.46 -7.51
CA GLN A 129 -11.71 -20.65 -7.16
C GLN A 129 -13.05 -20.72 -7.91
N ARG A 130 -13.70 -19.58 -8.14
CA ARG A 130 -14.95 -19.52 -8.93
C ARG A 130 -14.71 -19.92 -10.38
N LEU A 131 -13.64 -19.41 -10.98
CA LEU A 131 -13.26 -19.78 -12.35
C LEU A 131 -12.98 -21.28 -12.45
N GLN A 132 -12.25 -21.85 -11.49
CA GLN A 132 -11.98 -23.30 -11.45
C GLN A 132 -13.25 -24.14 -11.39
N ARG A 133 -14.24 -23.77 -10.57
CA ARG A 133 -15.52 -24.50 -10.51
C ARG A 133 -16.28 -24.45 -11.83
N ILE A 134 -16.38 -23.27 -12.44
CA ILE A 134 -17.06 -23.12 -13.73
C ILE A 134 -16.38 -23.97 -14.80
N LEU A 135 -15.05 -23.97 -14.85
CA LEU A 135 -14.31 -24.83 -15.77
C LEU A 135 -14.61 -26.31 -15.51
N GLN A 136 -14.60 -26.74 -14.25
CA GLN A 136 -14.90 -28.12 -13.88
C GLN A 136 -16.33 -28.53 -14.26
N ASP A 137 -17.31 -27.66 -14.09
CA ASP A 137 -18.71 -27.88 -14.48
C ASP A 137 -18.91 -27.91 -16.01
N MET A 138 -18.00 -27.32 -16.79
CA MET A 138 -18.06 -27.37 -18.27
C MET A 138 -17.43 -28.63 -18.87
N TYR A 139 -16.52 -29.28 -18.13
CA TYR A 139 -15.80 -30.48 -18.58
C TYR A 139 -16.34 -31.79 -17.94
N HIS A 140 -17.47 -31.70 -17.25
CA HIS A 140 -18.28 -32.83 -16.77
C HIS A 140 -19.67 -32.78 -17.40
#